data_AF-A0AA38MLW4-F1
#
_entry.id   AF-A0AA38MLW4-F1
#
_cell.length_a   1.000
_cell.length_b   1.000
_cell.length_c   1.000
_cell.angle_alpha   90.00
_cell.angle_beta   90.00
_cell.angle_gamma   90.00
#
_symmetry.space_group_name_H-M   'P 1'
#
loop_
_entity.id
_entity.type
_entity.pdbx_description
1 polymer ?
#
loop_
_entity_poly.entity_id
_entity_poly.type
_entity_poly.pdbx_seq_one_letter_code
_entity_poly.pdbx_strand_id
1 'polypeptide(L)'
;MLLKQQQLNFTKDGSLDLENHRICNVSLPSEKNDVCTKYYADVIVQNFNKKSDNLIDALKVLNKNIADADRLWDNKFNSVKSNVENQMALKQKQIDKLANTLSTVSNFNFDVEILNKKVQLLIANLDNEINNLKTTLMGNLADLTAKMNIYAPEE
;
A
#
# COMPACT_ATOMS: atom_id res chain seq x y z
N MET A 1 69.99 20.38 -69.83
CA MET A 1 69.04 19.26 -69.70
C MET A 1 67.65 19.85 -69.78
N LEU A 2 66.95 19.67 -70.90
CA LEU A 2 65.61 20.22 -71.12
C LEU A 2 64.60 19.43 -70.29
N LEU A 3 63.93 20.09 -69.33
CA LEU A 3 62.76 19.53 -68.66
C LEU A 3 61.66 19.36 -69.70
N LYS A 4 61.29 18.11 -70.03
CA LYS A 4 60.05 17.84 -70.77
C LYS A 4 58.89 18.36 -69.92
N GLN A 5 58.09 19.25 -70.49
CA GLN A 5 56.82 19.64 -69.88
C GLN A 5 55.94 18.39 -69.78
N GLN A 6 55.43 18.11 -68.58
CA GLN A 6 54.43 17.08 -68.36
C GLN A 6 53.14 17.55 -69.04
N GLN A 7 52.67 16.82 -70.05
CA GLN A 7 51.35 17.05 -70.62
C GLN A 7 50.29 16.55 -69.63
N LEU A 8 49.33 17.41 -69.31
CA LEU A 8 48.18 17.04 -68.48
C LEU A 8 47.17 16.28 -69.34
N ASN A 9 46.71 15.13 -68.85
CA ASN A 9 45.70 14.33 -69.53
C ASN A 9 44.32 14.72 -69.03
N PHE A 10 43.41 15.03 -69.95
CA PHE A 10 42.02 15.36 -69.64
C PHE A 10 41.10 14.30 -70.22
N THR A 11 40.07 13.95 -69.47
CA THR A 11 38.99 13.07 -69.93
C THR A 11 38.06 13.82 -70.88
N LYS A 12 37.16 13.09 -71.57
CA LYS A 12 36.25 13.68 -72.59
C LYS A 12 35.24 14.68 -72.00
N ASP A 13 34.99 14.62 -70.70
CA ASP A 13 34.16 15.52 -69.91
C ASP A 13 34.92 16.72 -69.32
N GLY A 14 36.23 16.83 -69.58
CA GLY A 14 37.06 17.96 -69.14
C GLY A 14 37.67 17.80 -67.75
N SER A 15 37.53 16.63 -67.12
CA SER A 15 38.17 16.33 -65.83
C SER A 15 39.66 16.01 -66.01
N LEU A 16 40.49 16.34 -65.01
CA LEU A 16 41.91 16.02 -65.00
C LEU A 16 42.12 14.55 -64.62
N ASP A 17 42.76 13.77 -65.50
CA ASP A 17 43.21 12.41 -65.21
C ASP A 17 44.65 12.43 -64.71
N LEU A 18 44.88 11.79 -63.57
CA LEU A 18 46.19 11.71 -62.92
C LEU A 18 46.87 10.35 -63.11
N GLU A 19 46.31 9.43 -63.89
CA GLU A 19 46.94 8.13 -64.21
C GLU A 19 47.48 7.39 -62.96
N ASN A 20 46.66 7.29 -61.91
CA ASN A 20 47.00 6.69 -60.61
C ASN A 20 48.08 7.42 -59.78
N HIS A 21 48.39 8.68 -60.06
CA HIS A 21 49.27 9.49 -59.21
C HIS A 21 48.55 10.06 -57.99
N ARG A 22 49.29 10.24 -56.89
CA ARG A 22 48.75 10.78 -55.64
C ARG A 22 48.63 12.30 -55.69
N ILE A 23 47.47 12.84 -55.32
CA ILE A 23 47.29 14.26 -55.04
C ILE A 23 47.84 14.56 -53.64
N CYS A 24 48.69 15.57 -53.53
CA CYS A 24 49.29 16.01 -52.26
C CYS A 24 48.96 17.49 -52.01
N ASN A 25 49.05 17.93 -50.75
CA ASN A 25 48.94 19.35 -50.34
C ASN A 25 47.60 20.02 -50.73
N VAL A 26 46.50 19.27 -50.72
CA VAL A 26 45.15 19.83 -50.85
C VAL A 26 44.72 20.48 -49.53
N SER A 27 43.98 21.60 -49.65
CA SER A 27 43.34 22.27 -48.52
C SER A 27 42.24 21.41 -47.90
N LEU A 28 41.75 21.81 -46.72
CA LEU A 28 40.61 21.16 -46.10
C LEU A 28 39.36 21.31 -46.99
N PRO A 29 38.52 20.26 -47.09
CA PRO A 29 37.28 20.34 -47.85
C PRO A 29 36.33 21.35 -47.21
N SER A 30 35.69 22.18 -48.03
CA SER A 30 34.65 23.15 -47.64
C SER A 30 33.27 22.73 -48.15
N GLU A 31 33.22 22.08 -49.31
CA GLU A 31 32.00 21.64 -49.96
C GLU A 31 31.89 20.11 -49.93
N LYS A 32 30.66 19.61 -50.09
CA LYS A 32 30.36 18.17 -50.01
C LYS A 32 31.15 17.31 -51.02
N ASN A 33 31.52 17.88 -52.17
CA ASN A 33 32.16 17.16 -53.27
C ASN A 33 33.69 17.37 -53.31
N ASP A 34 34.27 18.03 -52.30
CA ASP A 34 35.71 18.24 -52.22
C ASP A 34 36.45 16.94 -51.87
N VAL A 35 37.72 16.87 -52.27
CA VAL A 35 38.59 15.74 -51.92
C VAL A 35 38.88 15.77 -50.42
N CYS A 36 38.54 14.70 -49.73
CA CYS A 36 38.79 14.55 -48.30
C CYS A 36 40.28 14.36 -48.00
N THR A 37 40.82 15.13 -47.06
CA THR A 37 42.19 14.94 -46.55
C THR A 37 42.19 13.93 -45.40
N LYS A 38 43.32 13.23 -45.19
CA LYS A 38 43.48 12.31 -44.05
C LYS A 38 43.18 13.00 -42.71
N TYR A 39 43.71 14.22 -42.53
CA TYR A 39 43.49 15.00 -41.32
C TYR A 39 41.99 15.27 -41.08
N TYR A 40 41.25 15.66 -42.13
CA TYR A 40 39.81 15.88 -42.01
C TYR A 40 39.08 14.60 -41.59
N ALA A 41 39.37 13.46 -42.23
CA ALA A 41 38.78 12.18 -41.86
C ALA A 41 39.09 11.80 -40.40
N ASP A 42 40.35 11.94 -39.96
CA ASP A 42 40.76 11.62 -38.60
C ASP A 42 40.01 12.47 -37.57
N VAL A 43 39.84 13.78 -37.81
CA VAL A 43 39.09 14.68 -36.91
C VAL A 43 37.62 14.28 -36.80
N ILE A 44 36.99 13.92 -37.91
CA ILE A 44 35.59 13.46 -37.90
C ILE A 44 35.46 12.17 -37.10
N VAL A 45 36.36 11.21 -37.30
CA VAL A 45 36.38 9.95 -36.53
C VAL A 45 36.60 10.21 -35.04
N GLN A 46 37.54 11.07 -34.68
CA GLN A 46 37.77 11.44 -33.28
C GLN A 46 36.55 12.10 -32.64
N ASN A 47 35.87 12.99 -33.36
CA ASN A 47 34.65 13.65 -32.88
C ASN A 47 33.50 12.67 -32.72
N PHE A 48 33.37 11.71 -33.64
CA PHE A 48 32.39 10.62 -33.54
C PHE A 48 32.66 9.75 -32.30
N ASN A 49 33.91 9.34 -32.10
CA ASN A 49 34.30 8.51 -30.96
C ASN A 49 34.04 9.23 -29.63
N LYS A 50 34.41 10.52 -29.50
CA LYS A 50 34.11 11.32 -28.30
C LYS A 50 32.61 11.40 -28.00
N LYS A 51 31.77 11.58 -29.03
CA LYS A 51 30.31 11.57 -28.87
C LYS A 51 29.81 10.20 -28.41
N SER A 52 30.36 9.12 -28.98
CA SER A 52 30.05 7.74 -28.60
C SER A 52 30.43 7.47 -27.13
N ASP A 53 31.62 7.86 -26.71
CA ASP A 53 32.09 7.68 -25.32
C ASP A 53 31.19 8.44 -24.33
N ASN A 54 30.86 9.70 -24.64
CA ASN A 54 29.94 10.49 -23.83
C ASN A 54 28.55 9.83 -23.72
N LEU A 55 28.05 9.25 -24.82
CA LEU A 55 26.77 8.53 -24.82
C LEU A 55 26.86 7.28 -23.94
N ILE A 56 27.93 6.50 -24.06
CA ILE A 56 28.15 5.29 -23.27
C ILE A 56 28.18 5.63 -21.78
N ASP A 57 28.87 6.70 -21.39
CA ASP A 57 28.94 7.11 -19.98
C ASP A 57 27.58 7.61 -19.46
N ALA A 58 26.82 8.36 -20.26
CA ALA A 58 25.45 8.73 -19.92
C ALA A 58 24.55 7.51 -19.72
N LEU A 59 24.67 6.48 -20.57
CA LEU A 59 23.92 5.23 -20.44
C LEU A 59 24.30 4.45 -19.17
N LYS A 60 25.59 4.41 -18.81
CA LYS A 60 26.02 3.80 -17.54
C LYS A 60 25.41 4.50 -16.33
N VAL A 61 25.38 5.84 -16.34
CA VAL A 61 24.76 6.64 -15.27
C VAL A 61 23.27 6.36 -15.20
N LEU A 62 22.56 6.34 -16.34
CA LEU A 62 21.14 6.01 -16.38
C LEU A 62 20.86 4.61 -15.82
N ASN A 63 21.64 3.60 -16.22
CA ASN A 63 21.48 2.24 -15.72
C ASN A 63 21.67 2.16 -14.20
N LYS A 64 22.66 2.89 -13.66
CA LYS A 64 22.86 2.99 -12.21
C LYS A 64 21.66 3.66 -11.51
N ASN A 65 21.17 4.77 -12.05
CA ASN A 65 20.02 5.48 -11.47
C ASN A 65 18.76 4.61 -11.44
N ILE A 66 18.54 3.78 -12.47
CA ILE A 66 17.43 2.82 -12.51
C ILE A 66 17.59 1.79 -11.38
N ALA A 67 18.77 1.18 -11.25
CA ALA A 67 19.04 0.20 -10.19
C ALA A 67 18.91 0.81 -8.78
N ASP A 68 19.36 2.06 -8.59
CA ASP A 68 19.20 2.78 -7.33
C ASP A 68 17.72 3.08 -7.03
N ALA A 69 16.93 3.43 -8.05
CA ALA A 69 15.49 3.64 -7.91
C ALA A 69 14.75 2.37 -7.49
N ASP A 70 15.07 1.23 -8.11
CA ASP A 70 14.51 -0.08 -7.74
C ASP A 70 14.82 -0.41 -6.27
N ARG A 71 16.07 -0.23 -5.86
CA ARG A 71 16.48 -0.45 -4.46
C ARG A 71 15.75 0.47 -3.48
N LEU A 72 15.54 1.74 -3.84
CA LEU A 72 14.80 2.69 -3.01
C LEU A 72 13.33 2.31 -2.90
N TRP A 73 12.72 1.87 -3.99
CA TRP A 73 11.34 1.39 -4.02
C TRP A 73 11.17 0.19 -3.10
N ASP A 74 12.02 -0.83 -3.22
CA ASP A 74 11.96 -2.03 -2.39
C ASP A 74 12.10 -1.71 -0.91
N ASN A 75 13.06 -0.85 -0.54
CA ASN A 75 13.25 -0.43 0.84
C ASN A 75 12.02 0.30 1.39
N LYS A 76 11.45 1.22 0.60
CA LYS A 76 10.26 1.98 1.02
C LYS A 76 9.04 1.07 1.15
N PHE A 77 8.84 0.19 0.18
CA PHE A 77 7.75 -0.78 0.15
C PHE A 77 7.82 -1.71 1.38
N ASN A 78 8.98 -2.31 1.62
CA ASN A 78 9.18 -3.21 2.77
C ASN A 78 8.99 -2.49 4.11
N SER A 79 9.46 -1.25 4.24
CA SER A 79 9.23 -0.44 5.44
C SER A 79 7.74 -0.17 5.69
N VAL A 80 7.00 0.22 4.65
CA VAL A 80 5.55 0.46 4.74
C VAL A 80 4.82 -0.84 5.09
N LYS A 81 5.17 -1.95 4.42
CA LYS A 81 4.60 -3.27 4.66
C LYS A 81 4.74 -3.67 6.14
N SER A 82 5.95 -3.62 6.69
CA SER A 82 6.21 -3.95 8.10
C SER A 82 5.43 -3.05 9.06
N ASN A 83 5.32 -1.75 8.76
CA ASN A 83 4.55 -0.83 9.59
C ASN A 83 3.05 -1.16 9.59
N VAL A 84 2.50 -1.56 8.45
CA VAL A 84 1.10 -1.98 8.33
C VAL A 84 0.87 -3.29 9.09
N GLU A 85 1.74 -4.29 8.89
CA GLU A 85 1.68 -5.58 9.59
C GLU A 85 1.72 -5.42 11.11
N ASN A 86 2.64 -4.58 11.63
CA ASN A 86 2.74 -4.29 13.06
C ASN A 86 1.48 -3.62 13.61
N GLN A 87 0.91 -2.65 12.88
CA GLN A 87 -0.32 -1.98 13.30
C GLN A 87 -1.52 -2.93 13.29
N MET A 88 -1.64 -3.79 12.28
CA MET A 88 -2.68 -4.81 12.23
C MET A 88 -2.57 -5.77 13.42
N ALA A 89 -1.36 -6.24 13.74
CA ALA A 89 -1.14 -7.11 14.89
C ALA A 89 -1.51 -6.45 16.23
N LEU A 90 -1.19 -5.16 16.41
CA LEU A 90 -1.57 -4.40 17.61
C LEU A 90 -3.09 -4.22 17.71
N LYS A 91 -3.74 -3.87 16.60
CA LYS A 91 -5.21 -3.73 16.55
C LYS A 91 -5.91 -5.06 16.79
N GLN A 92 -5.37 -6.16 16.29
CA GLN A 92 -5.92 -7.49 16.56
C GLN A 92 -5.87 -7.83 18.05
N LYS A 93 -4.75 -7.58 18.73
CA LYS A 93 -4.65 -7.76 20.19
C LYS A 93 -5.66 -6.91 20.97
N GLN A 94 -5.99 -5.72 20.49
CA GLN A 94 -7.02 -4.88 21.10
C GLN A 94 -8.42 -5.46 20.89
N ILE A 95 -8.71 -5.95 19.68
CA ILE A 95 -9.97 -6.64 19.36
C ILE A 95 -10.13 -7.88 20.24
N ASP A 96 -9.10 -8.70 20.41
CA ASP A 96 -9.16 -9.91 21.22
C ASP A 96 -9.45 -9.59 22.71
N LYS A 97 -8.83 -8.52 23.24
CA LYS A 97 -9.12 -8.03 24.60
C LYS A 97 -10.57 -7.58 24.73
N LEU A 98 -11.07 -6.79 23.78
CA LEU A 98 -12.45 -6.31 23.77
C LEU A 98 -13.45 -7.47 23.66
N ALA A 99 -13.17 -8.45 22.82
CA ALA A 99 -13.99 -9.66 22.67
C ALA A 99 -14.08 -10.45 23.98
N ASN A 100 -12.96 -10.63 24.68
CA ASN A 100 -12.93 -11.29 25.98
C ASN A 100 -13.73 -10.51 27.04
N THR A 101 -13.57 -9.18 27.12
CA THR A 101 -14.36 -8.35 28.02
C THR A 101 -15.86 -8.43 27.72
N LEU A 102 -16.25 -8.40 26.45
CA LEU A 102 -17.65 -8.52 26.03
C LEU A 102 -18.25 -9.88 26.42
N SER A 103 -17.50 -10.96 26.26
CA SER A 103 -17.91 -12.31 26.69
C SER A 103 -18.19 -12.35 28.19
N THR A 104 -17.27 -11.80 29.00
CA THR A 104 -17.44 -11.73 30.46
C THR A 104 -18.69 -10.92 30.86
N VAL A 105 -18.89 -9.73 30.28
CA VAL A 105 -20.06 -8.88 30.58
C VAL A 105 -21.37 -9.56 30.18
N SER A 106 -21.40 -10.24 29.03
CA SER A 106 -22.58 -10.95 28.55
C SER A 106 -23.00 -12.07 29.51
N ASN A 107 -22.02 -12.81 30.06
CA ASN A 107 -22.28 -13.85 31.06
C ASN A 107 -22.85 -13.27 32.36
N PHE A 108 -22.27 -12.17 32.87
CA PHE A 108 -22.81 -11.50 34.07
C PHE A 108 -24.25 -11.02 33.88
N ASN A 109 -24.60 -10.52 32.70
CA ASN A 109 -25.96 -10.06 32.42
C ASN A 109 -26.98 -11.21 32.44
N PHE A 110 -26.61 -12.37 31.91
CA PHE A 110 -27.44 -13.58 31.97
C PHE A 110 -27.68 -14.04 33.42
N ASP A 111 -26.64 -14.00 34.26
CA ASP A 111 -26.75 -14.34 35.68
C ASP A 111 -27.72 -13.41 36.42
N VAL A 112 -27.68 -12.10 36.13
CA VAL A 112 -28.62 -11.11 36.70
C VAL A 112 -30.05 -11.39 36.26
N GLU A 113 -30.29 -11.74 34.99
CA GLU A 113 -31.64 -12.06 34.50
C GLU A 113 -32.20 -13.31 35.19
N ILE A 114 -31.38 -14.35 35.38
CA ILE A 114 -31.76 -15.54 36.14
C ILE A 114 -32.09 -15.18 37.59
N LEU A 115 -31.26 -14.37 38.24
CA LEU A 115 -31.48 -13.97 39.62
C LEU A 115 -32.79 -13.17 39.75
N ASN A 116 -33.06 -12.27 38.82
CA ASN A 116 -34.29 -11.49 38.81
C ASN A 116 -35.53 -12.40 38.67
N LYS A 117 -35.50 -13.40 37.77
CA LYS A 117 -36.58 -14.39 37.65
C LYS A 117 -36.81 -15.17 38.95
N LYS A 118 -35.74 -15.57 39.64
CA LYS A 118 -35.84 -16.25 40.95
C LYS A 118 -36.49 -15.37 42.02
N VAL A 119 -36.11 -14.09 42.07
CA VAL A 119 -36.71 -13.12 43.01
C VAL A 119 -38.20 -12.93 42.74
N GLN A 120 -38.58 -12.77 41.46
CA GLN A 120 -40.00 -12.63 41.08
C GLN A 120 -40.84 -13.85 41.50
N LEU A 121 -40.32 -15.06 41.32
CA LEU A 121 -40.99 -16.29 41.77
C LEU A 121 -41.13 -16.34 43.30
N LEU A 122 -40.10 -15.90 44.04
CA LEU A 122 -40.15 -15.87 45.50
C LEU A 122 -41.20 -14.88 46.02
N ILE A 123 -41.29 -13.70 45.40
CA ILE A 123 -42.32 -12.69 45.71
C ILE A 123 -43.72 -13.27 45.46
N ALA A 124 -43.95 -13.88 44.29
CA ALA A 124 -45.24 -14.48 43.97
C ALA A 124 -45.65 -15.58 44.97
N ASN A 125 -44.70 -16.39 45.43
CA ASN A 125 -44.96 -17.39 46.47
C ASN A 125 -45.33 -16.77 47.82
N LEU A 126 -44.62 -15.72 48.24
CA LEU A 126 -44.92 -14.99 49.47
C LEU A 126 -46.31 -14.31 49.41
N ASP A 127 -46.67 -13.72 48.26
CA ASP A 127 -47.99 -13.12 48.06
C ASP A 127 -49.10 -14.17 48.20
N ASN A 128 -48.91 -15.37 47.64
CA ASN A 128 -49.85 -16.48 47.80
C ASN A 128 -49.98 -16.92 49.26
N GLU A 129 -48.87 -17.02 49.99
CA GLU A 129 -48.86 -17.41 51.40
C GLU A 129 -49.58 -16.37 52.28
N ILE A 130 -49.31 -15.07 52.06
CA ILE A 130 -50.00 -13.96 52.72
C ILE A 130 -51.51 -14.00 52.43
N ASN A 131 -51.90 -14.24 51.17
CA ASN A 131 -53.31 -14.33 50.79
C ASN A 131 -54.02 -15.52 51.46
N ASN A 132 -53.35 -16.67 51.58
CA ASN A 132 -53.88 -17.84 52.29
C ASN A 132 -54.06 -17.57 53.79
N LEU A 133 -53.06 -16.95 54.43
CA LEU A 133 -53.13 -16.56 55.84
C LEU A 133 -54.26 -15.55 56.08
N LYS A 134 -54.39 -14.55 55.21
CA LYS A 134 -55.47 -13.55 55.27
C LYS A 134 -56.85 -14.20 55.15
N THR A 135 -57.03 -15.10 54.18
CA THR A 135 -58.28 -15.85 53.99
C THR A 135 -58.64 -16.65 55.24
N THR A 136 -57.66 -17.35 55.83
CA THR A 136 -57.84 -18.13 57.05
C THR A 136 -58.25 -17.24 58.25
N LEU A 137 -57.58 -16.11 58.43
CA LEU A 137 -57.90 -15.13 59.47
C LEU A 137 -59.31 -14.56 59.32
N MET A 138 -59.71 -14.21 58.09
CA MET A 138 -61.07 -13.72 57.81
C MET A 138 -62.13 -14.76 58.11
N GLY A 139 -61.89 -16.04 57.76
CA GLY A 139 -62.79 -17.13 58.11
C GLY A 139 -62.94 -17.29 59.63
N ASN A 140 -61.82 -17.34 60.35
CA ASN A 140 -61.83 -17.42 61.82
C ASN A 140 -62.55 -16.23 62.48
N LEU A 141 -62.38 -15.02 61.93
CA LEU A 141 -63.06 -13.83 62.44
C LEU A 141 -64.58 -13.92 62.22
N ALA A 142 -65.01 -14.34 61.02
CA ALA A 142 -66.43 -14.54 60.72
C ALA A 142 -67.08 -15.57 61.65
N ASP A 143 -66.40 -16.70 61.91
CA ASP A 143 -66.85 -17.73 62.85
C ASP A 143 -66.99 -17.17 64.28
N LEU A 144 -66.05 -16.32 64.72
CA LEU A 144 -66.10 -15.68 66.04
C LEU A 144 -67.27 -14.69 66.14
N THR A 145 -67.47 -13.86 65.11
CA THR A 145 -68.60 -12.91 65.03
C THR A 145 -69.94 -13.65 65.05
N ALA A 146 -70.07 -14.75 64.31
CA ALA A 146 -71.29 -15.57 64.32
C ALA A 146 -71.58 -16.15 65.71
N LYS A 147 -70.55 -16.64 66.42
CA LYS A 147 -70.69 -17.14 67.80
C LYS A 147 -71.14 -16.03 68.76
N MET A 148 -70.61 -14.81 68.65
CA MET A 148 -71.01 -13.69 69.50
C MET A 148 -72.49 -13.30 69.33
N ASN A 149 -73.00 -13.27 68.10
CA ASN A 149 -74.41 -12.93 67.83
C ASN A 149 -75.41 -13.95 68.40
N ILE A 150 -75.01 -15.21 68.64
CA ILE A 150 -75.87 -16.23 69.27
C ILE A 150 -76.07 -15.95 70.78
N TYR A 151 -75.08 -15.33 71.44
CA TYR A 151 -75.13 -15.04 72.88
C TYR A 151 -75.69 -13.64 73.21
N ALA A 152 -75.90 -12.80 72.21
CA ALA A 152 -76.56 -11.50 72.32
C ALA A 152 -77.50 -11.28 71.12
N PRO A 153 -78.62 -12.03 71.01
CA PRO A 153 -79.59 -11.79 69.97
C PRO A 153 -80.19 -10.40 70.19
N GLU A 154 -80.20 -9.57 69.15
CA GLU A 154 -80.74 -8.21 69.18
C GLU A 154 -82.16 -8.20 69.79
N GLU A 155 -82.36 -7.39 70.84
CA GLU A 155 -83.69 -6.98 71.35
C GLU A 155 -84.33 -5.94 70.42
#